data_AF-A0A9C6X253-F1
#
_entry.id   AF-A0A9C6X253-F1
#
_cell.length_a   1.000
_cell.length_b   1.000
_cell.length_c   1.000
_cell.angle_alpha   90.00
_cell.angle_beta   90.00
_cell.angle_gamma   90.00
#
_symmetry.space_group_name_H-M   'P 1'
#
loop_
_entity.id
_entity.type
_entity.pdbx_description
1 polymer ?
#
loop_
_entity_poly.entity_id
_entity_poly.type
_entity_poly.pdbx_seq_one_letter_code
_entity_poly.pdbx_strand_id
1 'polypeptide(L)'
;MLQKEWPEFLPKEQMDSSQFLYFLLNSLHNELLIIQHFKETPLKEDSWLSLIVHSWKYRVKSPISEIFGVQVVRLTSCSGGCSYENVSCRDIDFITTIFIPECESIALSDCLRSHCKENFLTDSKCDFCKKVGTLRTRLLFGRVPKVFVIQLGRYSLVLSMKCMLHFPLKYF
;
A
#
# COMPACT_ATOMS: atom_id res chain seq x y z
N MET A 1 16.73 18.62 16.79
CA MET A 1 16.05 18.79 15.49
C MET A 1 14.91 17.77 15.35
N LEU A 2 15.20 16.46 15.37
CA LEU A 2 14.18 15.39 15.35
C LEU A 2 13.07 15.54 16.40
N GLN A 3 13.39 15.79 17.67
CA GLN A 3 12.38 15.94 18.74
C GLN A 3 11.47 17.15 18.59
N LYS A 4 11.89 18.17 17.83
CA LYS A 4 11.06 19.36 17.58
C LYS A 4 9.99 19.06 16.53
N GLU A 5 10.37 18.30 15.50
CA GLU A 5 9.49 17.93 14.40
C GLU A 5 8.64 16.70 14.75
N TRP A 6 9.21 15.72 15.47
CA TRP A 6 8.54 14.47 15.84
C TRP A 6 8.68 14.19 17.35
N PRO A 7 7.80 14.77 18.18
CA PRO A 7 7.85 14.62 19.64
C PRO A 7 7.58 13.19 20.13
N GLU A 8 7.01 12.35 19.28
CA GLU A 8 6.72 10.93 19.53
C GLU A 8 7.99 10.08 19.68
N PHE A 9 9.12 10.53 19.14
CA PHE A 9 10.39 9.81 19.24
C PHE A 9 11.18 10.26 20.47
N LEU A 10 10.93 9.57 21.58
CA LEU A 10 11.56 9.87 22.86
C LEU A 10 13.02 9.39 22.90
N PRO A 11 13.94 10.20 23.46
CA PRO A 11 15.33 9.80 23.59
C PRO A 11 15.46 8.64 24.57
N LYS A 12 16.33 7.68 24.23
CA LYS A 12 16.66 6.49 25.06
C LYS A 12 15.53 5.48 25.21
N GLU A 13 14.47 5.57 24.41
CA GLU A 13 13.43 4.53 24.34
C GLU A 13 13.56 3.70 23.07
N GLN A 14 13.18 2.43 23.16
CA GLN A 14 13.10 1.57 21.99
C GLN A 14 11.81 1.87 21.24
N MET A 15 11.92 2.29 19.98
CA MET A 15 10.80 2.66 19.12
C MET A 15 10.67 1.70 17.94
N ASP A 16 9.50 1.69 17.30
CA ASP A 16 9.29 0.96 16.06
C ASP A 16 10.02 1.65 14.90
N SER A 17 11.05 0.97 14.37
CA SER A 17 11.82 1.44 13.21
C SER A 17 10.97 1.70 11.96
N SER A 18 9.86 0.98 11.80
CA SER A 18 8.98 1.14 10.64
C SER A 18 8.21 2.46 10.69
N GLN A 19 7.74 2.84 11.89
CA GLN A 19 7.09 4.11 12.13
C GLN A 19 8.07 5.26 11.89
N PHE A 20 9.31 5.15 12.38
CA PHE A 20 10.36 6.12 12.10
C PHE A 20 10.63 6.30 10.60
N LEU A 21 10.78 5.18 9.87
CA LEU A 21 11.03 5.23 8.43
C LEU A 21 9.85 5.86 7.67
N TYR A 22 8.62 5.52 8.06
CA TYR A 22 7.42 6.12 7.47
C TYR A 22 7.41 7.65 7.64
N PHE A 23 7.63 8.14 8.86
CA PHE A 23 7.70 9.57 9.12
C PHE A 23 8.81 10.26 8.33
N LEU A 24 10.00 9.65 8.29
CA LEU A 24 11.12 10.19 7.54
C LEU A 24 10.82 10.32 6.05
N LEU A 25 10.32 9.26 5.41
CA LEU A 25 10.01 9.29 3.98
C LEU A 25 8.89 10.27 3.68
N ASN A 26 7.86 10.34 4.53
CA ASN A 26 6.76 11.27 4.34
C ASN A 26 7.18 12.74 4.53
N SER A 27 8.00 13.05 5.54
CA SER A 27 8.55 14.40 5.73
C SER A 27 9.43 14.81 4.56
N LEU A 28 10.34 13.94 4.11
CA LEU A 28 11.17 14.23 2.93
C LEU A 28 10.35 14.38 1.65
N HIS A 29 9.27 13.59 1.48
CA HIS A 29 8.36 13.72 0.36
C HIS A 29 7.72 15.11 0.33
N ASN A 30 7.24 15.58 1.49
CA ASN A 30 6.56 16.86 1.65
C ASN A 30 7.51 18.07 1.54
N GLU A 31 8.75 17.95 1.99
CA GLU A 31 9.75 19.01 1.86
C GLU A 31 10.30 19.13 0.42
N LEU A 32 10.40 18.01 -0.29
CA LEU A 32 10.97 17.93 -1.63
C LEU A 32 9.91 17.84 -2.73
N LEU A 33 8.71 18.38 -2.47
CA LEU A 33 7.64 18.43 -3.43
C LEU A 33 8.06 19.22 -4.67
N ILE A 34 7.90 18.59 -5.83
CA ILE A 34 8.06 19.27 -7.11
C ILE A 34 6.73 19.98 -7.36
N ILE A 35 6.73 21.31 -7.28
CA ILE A 35 5.57 22.11 -7.66
C ILE A 35 5.33 21.89 -9.15
N GLN A 36 4.26 21.15 -9.46
CA GLN A 36 3.88 20.88 -10.84
C GLN A 36 2.53 21.52 -11.11
N HIS A 37 2.49 22.48 -12.03
CA HIS A 37 1.24 23.06 -12.52
C HIS A 37 0.66 22.16 -13.63
N PHE A 38 0.17 20.99 -13.25
CA PHE A 38 -0.57 20.14 -14.17
C PHE A 38 -2.03 20.60 -14.21
N LYS A 39 -2.53 20.96 -15.40
CA LYS A 39 -3.96 20.86 -15.66
C LYS A 39 -4.27 19.38 -15.84
N GLU A 40 -5.00 18.81 -14.90
CA GLU A 40 -5.50 17.45 -15.02
C GLU A 40 -6.38 17.36 -16.28
N THR A 41 -6.02 16.46 -17.19
CA THR A 41 -6.85 16.21 -18.37
C THR A 41 -7.90 15.19 -18.01
N PRO A 42 -9.17 15.34 -18.43
CA PRO A 42 -10.18 14.33 -18.19
C PRO A 42 -9.76 12.98 -18.77
N LEU A 43 -10.11 11.91 -18.07
CA LEU A 43 -9.94 10.54 -18.55
C LEU A 43 -10.69 10.39 -19.88
N LYS A 44 -9.97 9.93 -20.91
CA LYS A 44 -10.53 9.73 -22.26
C LYS A 44 -11.27 8.40 -22.41
N GLU A 45 -10.94 7.42 -21.58
CA GLU A 45 -11.46 6.06 -21.63
C GLU A 45 -11.79 5.58 -20.22
N ASP A 46 -12.98 4.99 -20.05
CA ASP A 46 -13.44 4.34 -18.82
C ASP A 46 -12.89 2.91 -18.71
N SER A 47 -11.57 2.77 -18.83
CA SER A 47 -10.89 1.51 -18.52
C SER A 47 -10.17 1.63 -17.17
N TRP A 48 -10.17 0.53 -16.40
CA TRP A 48 -9.44 0.49 -15.13
C TRP A 48 -7.94 0.73 -15.31
N LEU A 49 -7.35 0.30 -16.44
CA LEU A 49 -5.97 0.58 -16.80
C LEU A 49 -5.71 2.07 -17.02
N SER A 50 -6.64 2.75 -17.70
CA SER A 50 -6.57 4.19 -17.95
C SER A 50 -6.59 4.96 -16.64
N LEU A 51 -7.42 4.55 -15.67
CA LEU A 51 -7.44 5.12 -14.32
C LEU A 51 -6.13 4.92 -13.56
N ILE A 52 -5.52 3.74 -13.63
CA ILE A 52 -4.23 3.45 -13.00
C ILE A 52 -3.13 4.35 -13.60
N VAL A 53 -3.03 4.43 -14.93
CA VAL A 53 -2.01 5.25 -15.58
C VAL A 53 -2.24 6.73 -15.27
N HIS A 54 -3.49 7.18 -15.31
CA HIS A 54 -3.87 8.56 -15.03
C HIS A 54 -3.54 8.98 -13.60
N SER A 55 -3.98 8.20 -12.60
CA SER A 55 -3.66 8.48 -11.19
C SER A 55 -2.15 8.52 -10.94
N TRP A 56 -1.37 7.63 -11.57
CA TRP A 56 0.08 7.67 -11.47
C TRP A 56 0.70 8.91 -12.13
N LYS A 57 0.14 9.39 -13.23
CA LYS A 57 0.68 10.55 -13.96
C LYS A 57 0.51 11.85 -13.18
N TYR A 58 -0.66 12.02 -12.55
CA TYR A 58 -1.08 13.24 -11.86
C TYR A 58 -0.85 13.21 -10.34
N ARG A 59 -0.29 12.12 -9.81
CA ARG A 59 0.15 12.04 -8.43
C ARG A 59 1.14 13.15 -8.05
N VAL A 60 1.25 13.40 -6.76
CA VAL A 60 2.25 14.27 -6.16
C VAL A 60 3.67 13.70 -6.35
N LYS A 61 4.59 14.52 -6.85
CA LYS A 61 5.96 14.09 -7.19
C LYS A 61 7.01 14.73 -6.31
N SER A 62 8.02 13.94 -6.01
CA SER A 62 9.25 14.30 -5.30
C SER A 62 10.32 13.28 -5.68
N PRO A 63 11.61 13.53 -5.41
CA PRO A 63 12.63 12.49 -5.49
C PRO A 63 12.27 11.22 -4.68
N ILE A 64 11.62 11.38 -3.53
CA ILE A 64 11.20 10.26 -2.67
C ILE A 64 10.16 9.38 -3.37
N SER A 65 9.11 9.97 -3.91
CA SER A 65 8.04 9.25 -4.60
C SER A 65 8.44 8.68 -5.97
N GLU A 66 9.55 9.13 -6.56
CA GLU A 66 10.15 8.53 -7.77
C GLU A 66 11.04 7.31 -7.46
N ILE A 67 11.58 7.23 -6.24
CA ILE A 67 12.45 6.12 -5.81
C ILE A 67 11.65 5.03 -5.09
N PHE A 68 10.83 5.42 -4.12
CA PHE A 68 10.13 4.52 -3.19
C PHE A 68 8.63 4.40 -3.45
N GLY A 69 8.05 5.25 -4.31
CA GLY A 69 6.61 5.29 -4.53
C GLY A 69 6.05 4.01 -5.14
N VAL A 70 5.10 3.39 -4.44
CA VAL A 70 4.32 2.24 -4.87
C VAL A 70 2.92 2.72 -5.25
N GLN A 71 2.37 2.21 -6.35
CA GLN A 71 0.95 2.39 -6.65
C GLN A 71 0.18 1.14 -6.23
N VAL A 72 -0.71 1.30 -5.27
CA VAL A 72 -1.63 0.24 -4.82
C VAL A 72 -3.00 0.46 -5.44
N VAL A 73 -3.48 -0.58 -6.13
CA VAL A 73 -4.79 -0.62 -6.78
C VAL A 73 -5.69 -1.54 -5.99
N ARG A 74 -6.86 -1.04 -5.58
CA ARG A 74 -7.90 -1.84 -4.96
C ARG A 74 -9.03 -2.05 -5.96
N LEU A 75 -9.29 -3.32 -6.26
CA LEU A 75 -10.46 -3.75 -7.02
C LEU A 75 -11.54 -4.16 -6.02
N THR A 76 -12.77 -3.73 -6.24
CA THR A 76 -13.92 -4.10 -5.41
C THR A 76 -15.10 -4.46 -6.32
N SER A 77 -15.70 -5.63 -6.11
CA SER A 77 -16.90 -6.05 -6.84
C SER A 77 -17.99 -6.57 -5.91
N CYS A 78 -19.25 -6.42 -6.33
CA CYS A 78 -20.39 -6.95 -5.58
C CYS A 78 -20.58 -8.44 -5.86
N SER A 79 -20.83 -9.24 -4.82
CA SER A 79 -21.13 -10.68 -4.99
C SER A 79 -22.60 -10.97 -5.28
N GLY A 80 -23.48 -10.00 -5.04
CA GLY A 80 -24.95 -10.14 -5.17
C GLY A 80 -25.51 -9.99 -6.59
N GLY A 81 -24.69 -10.18 -7.62
CA GLY A 81 -25.13 -10.26 -9.02
C GLY A 81 -25.35 -8.93 -9.76
N CYS A 82 -24.95 -7.78 -9.20
CA CYS A 82 -24.88 -6.55 -10.00
C CYS A 82 -23.52 -6.43 -10.69
N SER A 83 -23.48 -5.77 -11.85
CA SER A 83 -22.26 -5.54 -12.64
C SER A 83 -21.33 -4.46 -12.04
N TYR A 84 -21.36 -4.28 -10.72
CA TYR A 84 -20.54 -3.29 -10.04
C TYR A 84 -19.10 -3.80 -9.91
N GLU A 85 -18.21 -3.15 -10.66
CA GLU A 85 -16.77 -3.21 -10.44
C GLU A 85 -16.29 -1.78 -10.19
N ASN A 86 -15.60 -1.59 -9.07
CA ASN A 86 -14.97 -0.33 -8.71
C ASN A 86 -13.47 -0.53 -8.59
N VAL A 87 -12.74 0.39 -9.21
CA VAL A 87 -11.29 0.45 -9.15
C VAL A 87 -10.91 1.74 -8.48
N SER A 88 -10.25 1.63 -7.33
CA SER A 88 -9.69 2.78 -6.64
C SER A 88 -8.17 2.63 -6.57
N CYS A 89 -7.46 3.68 -6.97
CA CYS A 89 -6.03 3.79 -6.72
C CYS A 89 -5.85 4.57 -5.42
N ARG A 90 -5.11 4.00 -4.46
CA ARG A 90 -4.68 4.78 -3.29
C ARG A 90 -3.63 5.79 -3.74
N ASP A 91 -3.48 6.87 -2.97
CA ASP A 91 -2.27 7.70 -3.03
C ASP A 91 -1.00 6.86 -2.90
N ILE A 92 0.13 7.47 -3.27
CA ILE A 92 1.44 6.81 -3.25
C ILE A 92 1.74 6.33 -1.83
N ASP A 93 2.07 5.04 -1.73
CA ASP A 93 2.63 4.48 -0.51
C ASP A 93 4.16 4.35 -0.66
N PHE A 94 4.90 4.42 0.44
CA PHE A 94 6.37 4.26 0.43
C PHE A 94 6.82 2.96 1.08
N ILE A 95 5.97 2.35 1.90
CA ILE A 95 6.28 1.14 2.66
C ILE A 95 5.09 0.19 2.51
N THR A 96 5.33 -1.01 1.99
CA THR A 96 4.28 -2.03 1.92
C THR A 96 4.40 -2.99 3.09
N THR A 97 3.40 -2.96 3.97
CA THR A 97 3.31 -3.93 5.08
C THR A 97 2.72 -5.24 4.60
N ILE A 98 3.49 -6.31 4.77
CA ILE A 98 3.12 -7.68 4.44
C ILE A 98 2.96 -8.47 5.74
N PHE A 99 1.76 -9.01 5.96
CA PHE A 99 1.48 -9.85 7.11
C PHE A 99 2.18 -11.20 6.95
N ILE A 100 2.89 -11.59 8.01
CA ILE A 100 3.45 -12.93 8.13
C ILE A 100 2.39 -13.77 8.84
N PRO A 101 2.05 -14.98 8.37
CA PRO A 101 1.15 -15.87 9.09
C PRO A 101 1.86 -16.62 10.21
N GLU A 102 1.10 -17.18 11.16
CA GLU A 102 1.65 -18.06 12.19
C GLU A 102 2.00 -19.40 11.55
N CYS A 103 3.29 -19.63 11.34
CA CYS A 103 3.85 -20.80 10.67
C CYS A 103 5.25 -21.13 11.20
N GLU A 104 5.77 -22.29 10.80
CA GLU A 104 7.18 -22.63 11.03
C GLU A 104 8.08 -21.89 10.03
N SER A 105 7.80 -22.01 8.73
CA SER A 105 8.53 -21.33 7.67
C SER A 105 7.62 -20.94 6.50
N ILE A 106 7.99 -19.88 5.77
CA ILE A 106 7.26 -19.39 4.59
C ILE A 106 8.19 -18.60 3.65
N ALA A 107 7.92 -18.60 2.35
CA ALA A 107 8.62 -17.73 1.41
C ALA A 107 7.95 -16.35 1.30
N LEU A 108 8.74 -15.29 1.13
CA LEU A 108 8.24 -13.92 0.93
C LEU A 108 7.29 -13.82 -0.27
N SER A 109 7.53 -14.60 -1.32
CA SER A 109 6.63 -14.66 -2.48
C SER A 109 5.23 -15.15 -2.12
N ASP A 110 5.10 -16.07 -1.15
CA ASP A 110 3.80 -16.55 -0.69
C ASP A 110 3.08 -15.49 0.15
N CYS A 111 3.80 -14.77 1.00
CA CYS A 111 3.23 -13.64 1.73
C CYS A 111 2.75 -12.53 0.79
N LEU A 112 3.51 -12.21 -0.27
CA LEU A 112 3.10 -11.25 -1.30
C LEU A 112 1.88 -11.74 -2.09
N ARG A 113 1.84 -13.02 -2.46
CA ARG A 113 0.66 -13.63 -3.09
C ARG A 113 -0.57 -13.52 -2.18
N SER A 114 -0.40 -13.80 -0.89
CA SER A 114 -1.48 -13.69 0.10
C SER A 114 -1.94 -12.25 0.28
N HIS A 115 -1.03 -11.27 0.27
CA HIS A 115 -1.36 -9.85 0.34
C HIS A 115 -2.24 -9.40 -0.83
N CYS A 116 -2.00 -9.96 -2.02
CA CYS A 116 -2.79 -9.72 -3.22
C CYS A 116 -3.95 -10.71 -3.41
N LYS A 117 -4.27 -11.55 -2.43
CA LYS A 117 -5.39 -12.50 -2.53
C LYS A 117 -6.72 -11.75 -2.43
N GLU A 118 -7.74 -12.28 -3.10
CA GLU A 118 -9.10 -11.78 -2.93
C GLU A 118 -9.59 -12.05 -1.49
N ASN A 119 -10.18 -11.02 -0.91
CA ASN A 119 -10.78 -11.01 0.42
C ASN A 119 -12.27 -10.66 0.31
N PHE A 120 -13.06 -11.09 1.29
CA PHE A 120 -14.49 -10.83 1.34
C PHE A 120 -14.79 -9.87 2.49
N LEU A 121 -15.47 -8.78 2.18
CA LEU A 121 -16.00 -7.85 3.16
C LEU A 121 -17.49 -8.15 3.35
N THR A 122 -17.86 -8.72 4.49
CA THR A 122 -19.28 -8.94 4.85
C THR A 122 -19.91 -7.64 5.34
N ASP A 123 -21.24 -7.60 5.37
CA ASP A 123 -22.04 -6.47 5.89
C ASP A 123 -21.69 -5.11 5.28
N SER A 124 -21.20 -5.11 4.04
CA SER A 124 -20.77 -3.91 3.32
C SER A 124 -21.84 -3.49 2.32
N LYS A 125 -22.11 -2.18 2.24
CA LYS A 125 -23.08 -1.62 1.30
C LYS A 125 -22.45 -1.42 -0.07
N CYS A 126 -23.03 -2.01 -1.11
CA CYS A 126 -22.60 -1.77 -2.48
C CYS A 126 -22.99 -0.36 -2.95
N ASP A 127 -22.07 0.37 -3.57
CA ASP A 127 -22.35 1.73 -4.04
C ASP A 127 -23.33 1.78 -5.21
N PHE A 128 -23.44 0.70 -6.00
CA PHE A 128 -24.36 0.65 -7.14
C PHE A 128 -25.74 0.16 -6.75
N CYS A 129 -25.87 -1.09 -6.28
CA CYS A 129 -27.19 -1.68 -5.97
C CYS A 129 -27.74 -1.25 -4.60
N LYS A 130 -26.93 -0.53 -3.79
CA LYS A 130 -27.26 -0.04 -2.44
C LYS A 130 -27.67 -1.12 -1.43
N LYS A 131 -27.56 -2.41 -1.79
CA LYS A 131 -27.82 -3.55 -0.91
C LYS A 131 -26.61 -3.79 -0.02
N VAL A 132 -26.90 -4.19 1.22
CA VAL A 132 -25.90 -4.70 2.16
C VAL A 132 -25.64 -6.16 1.83
N GLY A 133 -24.37 -6.56 1.79
CA GLY A 133 -23.99 -7.93 1.50
C GLY A 133 -22.49 -8.11 1.47
N THR A 134 -22.03 -9.12 0.73
CA THR A 134 -20.61 -9.44 0.61
C THR A 134 -19.99 -8.75 -0.61
N LEU A 135 -18.94 -7.96 -0.37
CA LEU A 135 -18.08 -7.42 -1.42
C LEU A 135 -16.81 -8.23 -1.54
N ARG A 136 -16.37 -8.51 -2.77
CA ARG A 136 -15.05 -9.06 -3.06
C ARG A 136 -14.08 -7.91 -3.23
N THR A 137 -12.95 -7.93 -2.53
CA THR A 137 -11.90 -6.92 -2.68
C THR A 137 -10.55 -7.57 -2.87
N ARG A 138 -9.71 -6.97 -3.71
CA ARG A 138 -8.36 -7.44 -3.98
C ARG A 138 -7.42 -6.26 -4.12
N LEU A 139 -6.24 -6.38 -3.53
CA LEU A 139 -5.14 -5.42 -3.71
C LEU A 139 -4.19 -5.91 -4.79
N LEU A 140 -3.75 -4.99 -5.65
CA LEU A 140 -2.77 -5.21 -6.71
C LEU A 140 -1.71 -4.11 -6.67
N PHE A 141 -0.50 -4.43 -7.12
CA PHE A 141 0.53 -3.44 -7.39
C PHE A 141 0.36 -2.93 -8.82
N GLY A 142 -0.09 -1.69 -8.99
CA GLY A 142 -0.18 -1.05 -10.30
C GLY A 142 1.20 -0.65 -10.84
N ARG A 143 2.08 -0.21 -9.95
CA ARG A 143 3.48 0.17 -10.20
C ARG A 143 4.32 -0.25 -9.00
N VAL A 144 5.46 -0.88 -9.28
CA VAL A 144 6.48 -1.22 -8.28
C VAL A 144 7.60 -0.17 -8.35
N PRO A 145 8.12 0.31 -7.21
CA PRO A 145 9.17 1.33 -7.14
C PRO A 145 10.53 0.81 -7.59
N LYS A 146 11.49 1.72 -7.75
CA LYS A 146 12.91 1.38 -7.97
C LYS A 146 13.51 0.71 -6.74
N VAL A 147 13.15 1.21 -5.56
CA VAL A 147 13.53 0.62 -4.27
C VAL A 147 12.24 0.23 -3.55
N PHE A 148 11.98 -1.07 -3.46
CA PHE A 148 10.76 -1.57 -2.84
C PHE A 148 11.00 -1.93 -1.37
N VAL A 149 10.41 -1.14 -0.47
CA VAL A 149 10.51 -1.34 0.97
C VAL A 149 9.34 -2.18 1.44
N ILE A 150 9.64 -3.37 1.97
CA ILE A 150 8.64 -4.29 2.53
C ILE A 150 8.81 -4.35 4.04
N GLN A 151 7.80 -3.92 4.77
CA GLN A 151 7.71 -4.10 6.21
C GLN A 151 7.05 -5.44 6.52
N LEU A 152 7.66 -6.23 7.40
CA LEU A 152 7.09 -7.49 7.85
C LEU A 152 6.21 -7.25 9.08
N GLY A 153 4.90 -7.42 8.92
CA GLY A 153 3.93 -7.33 10.01
C GLY A 153 4.04 -8.53 10.95
N ARG A 154 5.02 -8.52 11.85
CA ARG A 154 5.35 -9.61 12.79
C ARG A 154 4.78 -9.43 14.20
N TYR A 155 4.18 -8.28 14.47
CA TYR A 155 3.64 -7.94 15.77
C TYR A 155 2.12 -8.13 15.76
N SER A 156 1.65 -9.06 16.60
CA SER A 156 0.25 -9.12 17.03
C SER A 156 0.20 -8.73 18.51
N LEU A 157 -0.98 -8.30 18.98
CA LEU A 157 -1.20 -7.95 20.40
C LEU A 157 -0.92 -9.11 21.37
N VAL A 158 -0.78 -10.34 20.88
CA VAL A 158 -0.79 -11.56 21.69
C VAL A 158 0.55 -12.30 21.65
N LEU A 159 1.26 -12.33 20.52
CA LEU A 159 2.53 -13.06 20.38
C LEU A 159 3.48 -12.43 19.34
N SER A 160 4.79 -12.54 19.58
CA SER A 160 5.80 -12.31 18.55
C SER A 160 5.85 -13.51 17.60
N MET A 161 5.64 -13.24 16.32
CA MET A 161 5.54 -14.31 15.32
C MET A 161 6.92 -14.85 14.96
N LYS A 162 7.18 -16.12 15.30
CA LYS A 162 8.47 -16.80 15.09
C LYS A 162 8.65 -17.42 13.70
N CYS A 163 7.70 -17.24 12.77
CA CYS A 163 7.79 -17.87 11.45
C CYS A 163 9.07 -17.42 10.71
N MET A 164 9.87 -18.41 10.30
CA MET A 164 11.07 -18.20 9.50
C MET A 164 10.65 -17.74 8.10
N LEU A 165 11.13 -16.56 7.68
CA LEU A 165 10.82 -16.02 6.36
C LEU A 165 12.00 -16.24 5.42
N HIS A 166 11.76 -16.97 4.33
CA HIS A 166 12.73 -17.13 3.25
C HIS A 166 12.53 -16.02 2.22
N PHE A 167 13.59 -15.25 1.97
CA PHE A 167 13.64 -14.26 0.90
C PHE A 167 14.94 -14.43 0.10
N PRO A 168 14.89 -14.30 -1.23
CA PRO A 168 16.07 -14.50 -2.05
C PRO A 168 17.02 -13.33 -1.90
N LEU A 169 18.31 -13.62 -1.72
CA LEU A 169 19.39 -12.66 -1.91
C LEU A 169 20.07 -12.97 -3.23
N LYS A 170 20.08 -11.99 -4.14
CA LYS A 170 20.90 -12.05 -5.35
C LYS A 170 22.01 -11.01 -5.19
N TYR A 171 23.24 -11.49 -5.12
CA TYR A 171 24.42 -10.63 -5.20
C TYR A 171 24.69 -10.36 -6.69
N PHE A 172 24.80 -9.09 -7.06
CA PHE A 172 25.15 -8.66 -8.42
C PHE A 172 26.63 -8.32 -8.48
#